data_AF-A0A530LQ99-F1
#
_entry.id   AF-A0A530LQ99-F1
#
_cell.length_a   1.000
_cell.length_b   1.000
_cell.length_c   1.000
_cell.angle_alpha   90.00
_cell.angle_beta   90.00
_cell.angle_gamma   90.00
#
_symmetry.space_group_name_H-M   'P 1'
#
loop_
_entity.id
_entity.type
_entity.pdbx_description
1 polymer ?
#
loop_
_entity_poly.entity_id
_entity_poly.type
_entity_poly.pdbx_seq_one_letter_code
_entity_poly.pdbx_strand_id
1 'polypeptide(L)'
;MCNNCDYTIHGRHHHFGWDNSFVPTERVAPGSTIEFQCLDSSGGQLTMESAVDDVALLDFAKVNPVTGPIYVEGAEPGDALKITIEAFKPSGFGWTANIPGFGLLADDFTQPALNIWKYDAASLEPALFGKSGR
;
A
#
# COMPACT_ATOMS: atom_id res chain seq x y z
N MET A 1 5.43 11.36 -20.26
CA MET A 1 5.45 10.32 -21.32
C MET A 1 4.34 9.35 -20.98
N CYS A 2 3.42 9.05 -21.90
CA CYS A 2 2.42 8.01 -21.68
C CYS A 2 3.13 6.65 -21.68
N ASN A 3 3.44 6.11 -20.49
CA ASN A 3 3.71 4.68 -20.36
C ASN A 3 2.36 3.99 -20.44
N ASN A 4 1.99 3.53 -21.63
CA ASN A 4 0.88 2.58 -21.75
C ASN A 4 1.36 1.28 -21.10
N CYS A 5 0.87 0.98 -19.90
CA CYS A 5 1.02 -0.34 -19.32
C CYS A 5 0.12 -1.31 -20.10
N ASP A 6 0.54 -2.57 -20.20
CA ASP A 6 -0.28 -3.61 -20.83
C ASP A 6 -1.54 -3.88 -20.00
N TYR A 7 -1.41 -3.77 -18.67
CA TYR A 7 -2.48 -4.02 -17.71
C TYR A 7 -2.53 -2.94 -16.62
N THR A 8 -3.74 -2.70 -16.10
CA THR A 8 -3.96 -1.93 -14.88
C THR A 8 -4.74 -2.77 -13.87
N ILE A 9 -4.16 -2.98 -12.69
CA ILE A 9 -4.76 -3.76 -11.62
C ILE A 9 -5.23 -2.80 -10.53
N HIS A 10 -6.55 -2.67 -10.43
CA HIS A 10 -7.19 -1.78 -9.47
C HIS A 10 -7.19 -2.37 -8.05
N GLY A 11 -7.14 -1.50 -7.05
CA GLY A 11 -7.09 -1.88 -5.64
C GLY A 11 -8.29 -2.65 -5.13
N ARG A 12 -9.39 -2.73 -5.88
CA ARG A 12 -10.50 -3.66 -5.58
C ARG A 12 -10.12 -5.14 -5.77
N HIS A 13 -9.09 -5.41 -6.56
CA HIS A 13 -8.53 -6.75 -6.78
C HIS A 13 -7.39 -6.98 -5.78
N HIS A 14 -7.75 -7.02 -4.49
CA HIS A 14 -6.80 -7.26 -3.42
C HIS A 14 -7.18 -8.49 -2.60
N HIS A 15 -6.20 -9.01 -1.88
CA HIS A 15 -6.38 -10.10 -0.94
C HIS A 15 -5.65 -9.80 0.38
N PHE A 16 -6.03 -10.53 1.42
CA PHE A 16 -5.37 -10.52 2.72
C PHE A 16 -4.65 -11.84 2.93
N GLY A 17 -3.37 -11.78 3.30
CA GLY A 17 -2.51 -12.95 3.40
C GLY A 17 -1.99 -13.45 2.05
N TRP A 18 -1.18 -14.51 2.09
CA TRP A 18 -0.60 -15.16 0.91
C TRP A 18 -1.08 -16.60 0.83
N ASP A 19 -1.81 -16.91 -0.24
CA ASP A 19 -2.40 -18.24 -0.47
C ASP A 19 -2.28 -18.59 -1.96
N ASN A 20 -1.78 -19.79 -2.26
CA ASN A 20 -1.61 -20.26 -3.64
C ASN A 20 -2.91 -20.70 -4.31
N SER A 21 -4.01 -20.79 -3.55
CA SER A 21 -5.35 -21.10 -4.05
C SER A 21 -6.11 -19.87 -4.56
N PHE A 22 -5.60 -18.66 -4.31
CA PHE A 22 -6.22 -17.45 -4.81
C PHE A 22 -6.26 -17.44 -6.34
N VAL A 23 -7.44 -17.12 -6.88
CA VAL A 23 -7.63 -16.97 -8.32
C VAL A 23 -6.79 -15.77 -8.78
N PRO A 24 -5.92 -15.93 -9.79
CA PRO A 24 -5.18 -14.81 -10.36
C PRO A 24 -6.13 -13.71 -10.84
N THR A 25 -5.84 -12.48 -10.47
CA THR A 25 -6.55 -11.32 -11.00
C THR A 25 -6.27 -11.14 -12.49
N GLU A 26 -5.03 -11.42 -12.90
CA GLU A 26 -4.60 -11.38 -14.29
C GLU A 26 -3.51 -12.43 -14.56
N ARG A 27 -3.45 -12.90 -15.80
CA ARG A 27 -2.41 -13.79 -16.31
C ARG A 27 -1.61 -13.04 -17.38
N VAL A 28 -0.30 -12.93 -17.19
CA VAL A 28 0.56 -12.09 -18.03
C VAL A 28 1.72 -12.87 -18.62
N ALA A 29 2.13 -12.50 -19.84
CA ALA A 29 3.37 -13.01 -20.42
C ALA A 29 4.60 -12.34 -19.78
N PRO A 30 5.75 -13.04 -19.69
CA PRO A 30 7.01 -12.41 -19.31
C PRO A 30 7.32 -11.16 -20.17
N GLY A 31 7.74 -10.08 -19.52
CA GLY A 31 8.03 -8.80 -20.18
C GLY A 31 6.85 -7.82 -20.24
N SER A 32 5.65 -8.21 -19.80
CA SER A 32 4.50 -7.30 -19.71
C SER A 32 4.72 -6.19 -18.65
N THR A 33 4.24 -4.98 -18.91
CA THR A 33 4.23 -3.87 -17.96
C THR A 33 2.86 -3.75 -17.29
N ILE A 34 2.85 -3.65 -15.95
CA ILE A 34 1.61 -3.61 -15.16
C ILE A 34 1.61 -2.35 -14.28
N GLU A 35 0.50 -1.60 -14.31
CA GLU A 35 0.21 -0.55 -13.33
C GLU A 35 -0.64 -1.11 -12.19
N PHE A 36 -0.16 -0.98 -10.94
CA PHE A 36 -0.94 -1.31 -9.75
C PHE A 36 -1.49 -0.03 -9.11
N GLN A 37 -2.79 -0.01 -8.84
CA GLN A 37 -3.44 1.03 -8.05
C GLN A 37 -3.77 0.48 -6.67
N CYS A 38 -2.82 0.57 -5.75
CA CYS A 38 -2.92 -0.07 -4.44
C CYS A 38 -3.76 0.74 -3.44
N LEU A 39 -4.42 0.04 -2.52
CA LEU A 39 -4.86 0.62 -1.25
C LEU A 39 -3.65 0.78 -0.31
N ASP A 40 -3.75 1.69 0.65
CA ASP A 40 -2.72 1.83 1.69
C ASP A 40 -2.77 0.67 2.70
N SER A 41 -1.84 0.66 3.66
CA SER A 41 -1.74 -0.39 4.68
C SER A 41 -2.95 -0.47 5.63
N SER A 42 -3.78 0.57 5.72
CA SER A 42 -5.03 0.51 6.48
C SER A 42 -6.15 -0.20 5.68
N GLY A 43 -5.95 -0.46 4.40
CA GLY A 43 -7.01 -0.89 3.49
C GLY A 43 -8.02 0.20 3.19
N GLY A 44 -7.59 1.48 3.26
CA GLY A 44 -8.47 2.63 3.06
C GLY A 44 -9.38 2.96 4.25
N GLN A 45 -9.11 2.39 5.43
CA GLN A 45 -9.83 2.69 6.66
C GLN A 45 -9.47 4.07 7.22
N LEU A 46 -8.24 4.54 7.00
CA LEU A 46 -7.80 5.89 7.36
C LEU A 46 -7.75 6.77 6.10
N THR A 47 -8.29 7.98 6.20
CA THR A 47 -8.32 8.97 5.11
C THR A 47 -7.63 10.27 5.53
N MET A 48 -7.57 11.23 4.60
CA MET A 48 -7.05 12.58 4.87
C MET A 48 -7.85 13.36 5.92
N GLU A 49 -9.05 12.89 6.25
CA GLU A 49 -9.99 13.49 7.21
C GLU A 49 -10.04 12.72 8.53
N SER A 50 -9.30 11.61 8.65
CA SER A 50 -9.28 10.82 9.86
C SER A 50 -8.73 11.60 11.07
N ALA A 51 -9.33 11.33 12.21
CA ALA A 51 -8.93 11.83 13.51
C ALA A 51 -8.29 10.72 14.35
N VAL A 52 -7.69 11.10 15.48
CA VAL A 52 -6.99 10.14 16.36
C VAL A 52 -7.89 9.00 16.85
N ASP A 53 -9.19 9.26 17.04
CA ASP A 53 -10.15 8.25 17.49
C ASP A 53 -10.37 7.14 16.46
N ASP A 54 -10.17 7.41 15.17
CA ASP A 54 -10.30 6.41 14.10
C ASP A 54 -9.22 5.33 14.16
N VAL A 55 -8.07 5.62 14.79
CA VAL A 55 -6.99 4.65 15.00
C VAL A 55 -7.47 3.46 15.83
N ALA A 56 -8.32 3.71 16.83
CA ALA A 56 -8.89 2.66 17.67
C ALA A 56 -9.96 1.82 16.96
N LEU A 57 -10.48 2.30 15.83
CA LEU A 57 -11.53 1.65 15.03
C LEU A 57 -10.95 0.77 13.91
N LEU A 58 -9.62 0.73 13.74
CA LEU A 58 -8.96 -0.09 12.74
C LEU A 58 -9.32 -1.57 12.90
N ASP A 59 -9.91 -2.15 11.85
CA ASP A 59 -10.11 -3.58 11.72
C ASP A 59 -8.80 -4.22 11.23
N PHE A 60 -8.08 -4.84 12.15
CA PHE A 60 -6.82 -5.53 11.87
C PHE A 60 -6.97 -6.73 10.94
N ALA A 61 -8.19 -7.28 10.76
CA ALA A 61 -8.41 -8.32 9.77
C ALA A 61 -8.38 -7.78 8.33
N LYS A 62 -8.43 -6.45 8.16
CA LYS A 62 -8.47 -5.75 6.86
C LYS A 62 -7.27 -4.83 6.62
N VAL A 63 -6.22 -4.95 7.43
CA VAL A 63 -4.96 -4.22 7.20
C VAL A 63 -4.08 -4.96 6.18
N ASN A 64 -3.18 -4.22 5.54
CA ASN A 64 -2.19 -4.71 4.58
C ASN A 64 -2.79 -5.51 3.41
N PRO A 65 -3.80 -4.99 2.69
CA PRO A 65 -4.24 -5.62 1.46
C PRO A 65 -3.12 -5.61 0.42
N VAL A 66 -2.97 -6.72 -0.30
CA VAL A 66 -2.03 -6.84 -1.42
C VAL A 66 -2.82 -6.89 -2.72
N THR A 67 -2.47 -6.04 -3.68
CA THR A 67 -3.16 -5.99 -4.98
C THR A 67 -2.63 -7.11 -5.89
N GLY A 68 -3.51 -7.93 -6.46
CA GLY A 68 -3.18 -9.14 -7.20
C GLY A 68 -4.06 -10.33 -6.79
N PRO A 69 -3.56 -11.59 -6.88
CA PRO A 69 -2.24 -11.98 -7.37
C PRO A 69 -2.16 -11.97 -8.90
N ILE A 70 -0.93 -11.92 -9.43
CA ILE A 70 -0.64 -12.01 -10.87
C ILE A 70 -0.01 -13.36 -11.18
N TYR A 71 -0.55 -14.04 -12.17
CA TYR A 71 0.04 -15.26 -12.70
C TYR A 71 0.97 -14.92 -13.86
N VAL A 72 2.24 -15.31 -13.76
CA VAL A 72 3.23 -15.11 -14.84
C VAL A 72 3.33 -16.40 -15.64
N GLU A 73 2.97 -16.34 -16.92
CA GLU A 73 2.97 -17.50 -17.80
C GLU A 73 4.38 -18.10 -17.93
N GLY A 74 4.47 -19.42 -17.75
CA GLY A 74 5.72 -20.18 -17.85
C GLY A 74 6.63 -20.13 -16.63
N ALA A 75 6.27 -19.42 -15.55
CA ALA A 75 7.04 -19.47 -14.30
C ALA A 75 6.79 -20.79 -13.54
N GLU A 76 7.86 -21.47 -13.14
CA GLU A 76 7.83 -22.76 -12.45
C GLU A 76 8.47 -22.72 -11.05
N PRO A 77 8.14 -23.67 -10.15
CA PRO A 77 8.82 -23.78 -8.86
C PRO A 77 10.34 -23.93 -9.01
N GLY A 78 11.10 -23.02 -8.41
CA GLY A 78 12.57 -22.95 -8.53
C GLY A 78 13.05 -21.79 -9.38
N ASP A 79 12.17 -21.19 -10.19
CA ASP A 79 12.49 -19.97 -10.93
C ASP A 79 12.52 -18.73 -10.03
N ALA A 80 13.11 -17.67 -10.55
CA ALA A 80 13.05 -16.33 -9.96
C ALA A 80 12.30 -15.37 -10.89
N LEU A 81 11.38 -14.59 -10.32
CA LEU A 81 10.78 -13.46 -11.02
C LEU A 81 11.68 -12.22 -10.88
N LYS A 82 12.12 -11.67 -11.99
CA LYS A 82 12.78 -10.36 -12.04
C LYS A 82 11.72 -9.28 -12.31
N ILE A 83 11.44 -8.47 -11.31
CA ILE A 83 10.51 -7.33 -11.43
C ILE A 83 11.31 -6.03 -11.50
N THR A 84 10.98 -5.18 -12.48
CA THR A 84 11.55 -3.82 -12.58
C THR A 84 10.47 -2.82 -12.17
N ILE A 85 10.76 -1.97 -11.19
CA ILE A 85 9.86 -0.88 -10.81
C ILE A 85 10.17 0.32 -11.69
N GLU A 86 9.34 0.56 -12.71
CA GLU A 86 9.55 1.65 -13.66
C GLU A 86 9.21 3.03 -13.07
N ALA A 87 8.12 3.11 -12.31
CA ALA A 87 7.62 4.35 -11.75
C ALA A 87 6.82 4.09 -10.47
N PHE A 88 6.75 5.12 -9.62
CA PHE A 88 5.87 5.19 -8.48
C PHE A 88 5.13 6.52 -8.50
N LYS A 89 3.80 6.48 -8.45
CA LYS A 89 2.93 7.67 -8.45
C LYS A 89 2.28 7.77 -7.07
N PRO A 90 2.78 8.61 -6.16
CA PRO A 90 2.21 8.72 -4.83
C PRO A 90 0.84 9.41 -4.87
N SER A 91 0.04 9.20 -3.83
CA SER A 91 -1.32 9.73 -3.73
C SER A 91 -1.38 11.21 -3.32
N GLY A 92 -0.29 11.77 -2.78
CA GLY A 92 -0.27 13.10 -2.16
C GLY A 92 -0.68 13.11 -0.67
N PHE A 93 -0.90 11.92 -0.09
CA PHE A 93 -1.24 11.73 1.32
C PHE A 93 -0.53 10.51 1.90
N GLY A 94 -0.36 10.52 3.23
CA GLY A 94 0.00 9.35 4.02
C GLY A 94 -0.34 9.56 5.49
N TRP A 95 -0.22 8.52 6.31
CA TRP A 95 -0.48 8.62 7.74
C TRP A 95 0.61 7.89 8.53
N THR A 96 0.80 8.33 9.77
CA THR A 96 1.60 7.64 10.78
C THR A 96 0.78 7.60 12.05
N ALA A 97 0.70 6.44 12.70
CA ALA A 97 -0.06 6.28 13.92
C ALA A 97 0.73 5.55 15.00
N ASN A 98 0.53 5.96 16.24
CA ASN A 98 0.77 5.10 17.40
C ASN A 98 -0.52 4.34 17.64
N ILE A 99 -0.46 3.01 17.50
CA ILE A 99 -1.60 2.13 17.74
C ILE A 99 -1.39 1.48 19.11
N PRO A 100 -2.27 1.71 20.10
CA PRO A 100 -2.10 1.16 21.44
C PRO A 100 -1.90 -0.36 21.43
N GLY A 101 -0.87 -0.84 22.15
CA GLY A 101 -0.53 -2.26 22.22
C GLY A 101 0.22 -2.82 21.00
N PHE A 102 0.60 -1.98 20.03
CA PHE A 102 1.28 -2.40 18.80
C PHE A 102 2.58 -1.63 18.55
N GLY A 103 3.63 -2.35 18.16
CA GLY A 103 4.94 -1.78 17.81
C GLY A 103 5.97 -1.86 18.94
N LEU A 104 7.17 -1.37 18.67
CA LEU A 104 8.35 -1.51 19.54
C LEU A 104 8.20 -0.82 20.91
N LEU A 105 7.52 0.34 20.95
CA LEU A 105 7.39 1.19 22.14
C LEU A 105 5.96 1.21 22.70
N ALA A 106 5.21 0.12 22.50
CA ALA A 106 3.80 0.04 22.88
C ALA A 106 3.56 0.28 24.38
N ASP A 107 4.52 -0.10 25.23
CA ASP A 107 4.44 0.08 26.69
C ASP A 107 4.70 1.54 27.12
N ASP A 108 5.52 2.27 26.36
CA ASP A 108 5.85 3.68 26.62
C ASP A 108 4.79 4.63 26.05
N PHE A 109 4.17 4.27 24.92
CA PHE A 109 3.16 5.07 24.21
C PHE A 109 1.81 4.35 24.18
N THR A 110 1.14 4.34 25.34
CA THR A 110 -0.14 3.64 25.53
C THR A 110 -1.35 4.35 24.93
N GLN A 111 -1.23 5.63 24.59
CA GLN A 111 -2.31 6.43 24.00
C GLN A 111 -2.19 6.46 22.48
N PRO A 112 -3.32 6.47 21.75
CA PRO A 112 -3.28 6.58 20.30
C PRO A 112 -2.72 7.96 19.88
N ALA A 113 -2.02 7.98 18.76
CA ALA A 113 -1.62 9.20 18.09
C ALA A 113 -1.80 9.01 16.58
N LEU A 114 -2.16 10.08 15.88
CA LEU A 114 -2.28 10.08 14.42
C LEU A 114 -1.67 11.36 13.86
N ASN A 115 -0.83 11.20 12.86
CA ASN A 115 -0.35 12.31 12.04
C ASN A 115 -0.72 12.06 10.58
N ILE A 116 -1.47 13.01 10.00
CA ILE A 116 -1.86 13.03 8.60
C ILE A 116 -0.85 13.88 7.82
N TRP A 117 -0.19 13.26 6.84
CA TRP A 117 0.75 13.90 5.94
C TRP A 117 0.06 14.30 4.64
N LYS A 118 0.28 15.54 4.19
CA LYS A 118 -0.18 16.04 2.89
C LYS A 118 1.02 16.61 2.14
N TYR A 119 1.15 16.22 0.88
CA TYR A 119 2.23 16.65 0.00
C TYR A 119 1.74 16.69 -1.45
N ASP A 120 2.40 17.49 -2.28
CA ASP A 120 2.14 17.54 -3.71
C ASP A 120 2.68 16.26 -4.38
N ALA A 121 1.81 15.52 -5.08
CA ALA A 121 2.16 14.22 -5.64
C ALA A 121 3.17 14.29 -6.80
N ALA A 122 3.34 15.46 -7.42
CA ALA A 122 4.25 15.64 -8.56
C ALA A 122 5.67 16.05 -8.12
N SER A 123 5.75 17.06 -7.25
CA SER A 123 7.00 17.61 -6.71
C SER A 123 7.49 16.90 -5.46
N LEU A 124 6.61 16.16 -4.78
CA LEU A 124 6.84 15.54 -3.47
C LEU A 124 7.06 16.54 -2.33
N GLU A 125 6.69 17.81 -2.55
CA GLU A 125 6.84 18.85 -1.55
C GLU A 125 5.66 18.87 -0.57
N PRO A 126 5.89 19.08 0.74
CA PRO A 126 7.19 19.32 1.36
C PRO A 126 7.99 18.02 1.57
N ALA A 127 9.25 18.01 1.13
CA ALA A 127 10.08 16.81 1.07
C ALA A 127 10.64 16.32 2.43
N LEU A 128 10.52 17.11 3.52
CA LEU A 128 10.94 16.70 4.86
C LEU A 128 10.13 17.40 5.96
N PHE A 129 9.84 16.62 7.02
CA PHE A 129 9.32 17.03 8.32
C PHE A 129 7.96 17.75 8.39
N GLY A 130 7.32 18.11 7.28
CA GLY A 130 5.96 18.69 7.31
C GLY A 130 5.81 19.77 8.40
N LYS A 131 4.63 19.86 9.04
CA LYS A 131 4.45 20.70 10.24
C LYS A 131 4.79 19.97 11.55
N SER A 132 5.01 18.66 11.49
CA SER A 132 4.94 17.75 12.65
C SER A 132 6.27 17.06 12.99
N GLY A 133 7.23 17.03 12.05
CA GLY A 133 8.60 16.63 12.30
C GLY A 133 9.38 17.81 12.87
N ARG A 134 9.92 17.65 14.08
CA ARG A 134 10.89 18.58 14.68
C ARG A 134 12.09 17.79 15.13
#